data_AF-A0A378SP77-F1
#
_entry.id   AF-A0A378SP77-F1
#
_cell.length_a   1.000
_cell.length_b   1.000
_cell.length_c   1.000
_cell.angle_alpha   90.00
_cell.angle_beta   90.00
_cell.angle_gamma   90.00
#
_symmetry.space_group_name_H-M   'P 1'
#
loop_
_entity.id
_entity.type
_entity.pdbx_description
1 polymer ?
#
loop_
_entity_poly.entity_id
_entity_poly.type
_entity_poly.pdbx_seq_one_letter_code
_entity_poly.pdbx_strand_id
1 'polypeptide(L)'
;MTYESASQQVSWSDVHAFVLPKLKKAGDWPMAGSPEWCLLDDRDPVKWAAVLDAGQHWILRVEGWQTADCDASAAISAGADWAATSRLVTQHNSYFAARPWTARQTFLPKVGGWLQ
;
A
#
# COMPACT_ATOMS: atom_id res chain seq x y z
N MET A 1 3.11 12.23 -4.20
CA MET A 1 4.41 11.58 -4.47
C MET A 1 4.11 10.31 -5.26
N THR A 2 4.35 10.28 -6.56
CA THR A 2 4.16 9.09 -7.39
C THR A 2 5.53 8.48 -7.64
N TYR A 3 5.74 7.23 -7.22
CA TYR A 3 6.97 6.51 -7.51
C TYR A 3 6.93 6.06 -8.97
N GLU A 4 8.01 6.29 -9.72
CA GLU A 4 8.16 5.72 -11.05
C GLU A 4 8.49 4.22 -10.89
N SER A 5 7.47 3.37 -10.99
CA SER A 5 7.64 1.93 -10.90
C SER A 5 6.53 1.18 -11.64
N ALA A 6 6.91 0.06 -12.25
CA ALA A 6 5.98 -0.91 -12.84
C ALA A 6 5.31 -1.82 -11.78
N SER A 7 5.88 -1.89 -10.57
CA SER A 7 5.37 -2.70 -9.46
C SER A 7 5.40 -1.93 -8.14
N GLN A 8 4.40 -2.16 -7.28
CA GLN A 8 4.35 -1.59 -5.94
C GLN A 8 5.02 -2.50 -4.89
N GLN A 9 5.45 -3.71 -5.26
CA GLN A 9 6.08 -4.65 -4.33
C GLN A 9 7.40 -4.08 -3.80
N VAL A 10 7.63 -4.25 -2.50
CA VAL A 10 8.89 -3.90 -1.84
C VAL A 10 9.57 -5.16 -1.30
N SER A 11 10.89 -5.11 -1.14
CA SER A 11 11.71 -6.19 -0.58
C SER A 11 12.49 -5.65 0.61
N TRP A 12 12.12 -6.03 1.83
CA TRP A 12 12.86 -5.61 3.02
C TRP A 12 14.25 -6.24 3.07
N SER A 13 14.39 -7.50 2.67
CA SER A 13 15.65 -8.23 2.76
C SER A 13 16.76 -7.55 1.95
N ASP A 14 16.44 -7.08 0.74
CA ASP A 14 17.38 -6.34 -0.11
C ASP A 14 17.75 -4.97 0.48
N VAL A 15 16.77 -4.26 1.03
CA VAL A 15 17.00 -2.97 1.71
C VAL A 15 17.87 -3.18 2.95
N HIS A 16 17.59 -4.22 3.75
CA HIS A 16 18.37 -4.55 4.93
C HIS A 16 19.82 -4.90 4.56
N ALA A 17 20.02 -5.72 3.51
CA ALA A 17 21.36 -6.05 3.02
C ALA A 17 22.14 -4.80 2.55
N PHE A 18 21.45 -3.84 1.93
CA PHE A 18 22.04 -2.56 1.52
C PHE A 18 22.38 -1.64 2.71
N VAL A 19 21.53 -1.60 3.74
CA VAL A 19 21.65 -0.70 4.90
C VAL A 19 22.65 -1.23 5.93
N LEU A 20 22.67 -2.54 6.18
CA LEU A 20 23.50 -3.20 7.20
C LEU A 20 24.98 -2.79 7.20
N PRO A 21 25.73 -2.76 6.08
CA PRO A 21 27.13 -2.34 6.09
C PRO A 21 27.33 -0.87 6.43
N LYS A 22 26.33 -0.01 6.21
CA LYS A 22 26.39 1.42 6.57
C LYS A 22 26.17 1.60 8.07
N LEU A 23 25.20 0.89 8.62
CA LEU A 23 24.93 0.86 10.06
C LEU A 23 26.15 0.35 10.85
N LYS A 24 26.75 -0.76 10.40
CA LYS A 24 27.97 -1.31 11.02
C LYS A 24 29.14 -0.32 11.06
N LYS A 25 29.24 0.60 10.09
CA LYS A 25 30.30 1.63 10.06
C LYS A 25 30.02 2.79 11.01
N ALA A 26 28.75 3.11 11.26
CA ALA A 26 28.35 4.18 12.17
C ALA A 26 28.51 3.79 13.65
N GLY A 27 28.42 2.49 13.97
CA GLY A 27 28.55 2.00 15.35
C GLY A 27 27.22 2.14 16.08
N ASP A 28 27.15 3.05 17.05
CA ASP A 28 25.93 3.34 17.80
C ASP A 28 25.29 4.64 17.29
N TRP A 29 23.95 4.68 17.29
CA TRP A 29 23.20 5.86 16.87
C TRP A 29 21.95 6.07 17.74
N PRO A 30 21.52 7.33 17.97
CA PRO A 30 20.28 7.62 18.66
C PRO A 30 19.08 7.30 17.75
N MET A 31 17.90 7.12 18.35
CA MET A 31 16.65 6.94 17.59
C MET A 31 16.37 8.14 16.69
N ALA A 32 16.04 7.90 15.42
CA ALA A 32 15.71 8.97 14.47
C ALA A 32 14.57 9.86 15.00
N GLY A 33 14.77 11.18 14.95
CA GLY A 33 13.80 12.16 15.45
C GLY A 33 13.83 12.39 16.97
N SER A 34 14.69 11.70 17.72
CA SER A 34 14.91 12.02 19.14
C SER A 34 15.57 13.40 19.30
N PRO A 35 15.48 14.03 20.49
CA PRO A 35 16.18 15.29 20.74
C PRO A 35 17.70 15.20 20.49
N GLU A 36 18.33 14.10 20.88
CA GLU A 36 19.75 13.85 20.62
C GLU A 36 20.05 13.79 19.12
N TRP A 37 19.20 13.12 18.34
CA TRP A 37 19.32 13.06 16.88
C TRP A 37 19.16 14.45 16.22
N CYS A 38 18.22 15.27 16.72
CA CYS A 38 17.98 16.61 16.19
C CYS A 38 19.17 17.55 16.37
N LEU A 39 20.00 17.32 17.40
CA LEU A 39 21.19 18.11 17.69
C LEU A 39 22.42 17.71 16.85
N LEU A 40 22.38 16.56 16.16
CA LEU A 40 23.46 16.12 15.28
C LEU A 40 23.55 17.00 14.02
N ASP A 41 24.75 17.16 13.49
CA ASP A 41 24.98 17.85 12.20
C ASP A 41 24.43 17.01 11.02
N ASP A 42 23.93 17.67 9.98
CA ASP A 42 23.36 16.99 8.81
C ASP A 42 24.38 16.21 7.99
N ARG A 43 25.68 16.46 8.15
CA ARG A 43 26.76 15.70 7.52
C ARG A 43 27.28 14.57 8.40
N ASP A 44 26.79 14.44 9.63
CA ASP A 44 27.20 13.38 10.54
C ASP A 44 26.66 12.02 10.04
N PRO A 45 27.53 11.03 9.75
CA PRO A 45 27.10 9.70 9.33
C PRO A 45 26.21 8.99 10.36
N VAL A 46 26.31 9.31 11.65
CA VAL A 46 25.46 8.76 12.72
C VAL A 46 24.01 9.24 12.54
N LYS A 47 23.81 10.51 12.16
CA LYS A 47 22.48 11.06 11.89
C LYS A 47 21.80 10.33 10.73
N TRP A 48 22.56 10.03 9.68
CA TRP A 48 22.10 9.24 8.54
C TRP A 48 21.86 7.78 8.88
N ALA A 49 22.68 7.16 9.73
CA ALA A 49 22.50 5.78 10.17
C ALA A 49 21.13 5.58 10.84
N ALA A 50 20.75 6.49 11.74
CA ALA A 50 19.43 6.46 12.37
C ALA A 50 18.27 6.54 11.36
N VAL A 51 18.39 7.40 10.34
CA VAL A 51 17.37 7.53 9.29
C VAL A 51 17.29 6.27 8.42
N LEU A 52 18.44 5.69 8.07
CA LEU A 52 18.49 4.44 7.29
C LEU A 52 17.89 3.27 8.06
N ASP A 53 18.16 3.17 9.37
CA ASP A 53 17.58 2.16 10.25
C ASP A 53 16.05 2.33 10.36
N ALA A 54 15.56 3.56 10.57
CA ALA A 54 14.12 3.84 10.55
C ALA A 54 13.49 3.52 9.18
N GLY A 55 14.20 3.83 8.10
CA GLY A 55 13.79 3.55 6.73
C GLY A 55 13.60 2.05 6.46
N GLN A 56 14.56 1.20 6.83
CA GLN A 56 14.42 -0.26 6.65
C GLN A 56 13.24 -0.82 7.48
N HIS A 57 12.99 -0.31 8.69
CA HIS A 57 11.86 -0.75 9.50
C HIS A 57 10.51 -0.36 8.87
N TRP A 58 10.44 0.80 8.21
CA TRP A 58 9.26 1.16 7.43
C TRP A 58 9.04 0.20 6.25
N ILE A 59 10.09 -0.17 5.52
CA ILE A 59 9.97 -1.14 4.42
C ILE A 59 9.50 -2.51 4.92
N LEU A 60 10.02 -2.98 6.08
CA LEU A 60 9.55 -4.21 6.72
C LEU A 60 8.03 -4.17 6.97
N ARG A 61 7.54 -3.03 7.47
CA ARG A 61 6.11 -2.82 7.72
C ARG A 61 5.29 -2.85 6.43
N VAL A 62 5.77 -2.20 5.37
CA VAL A 62 5.08 -2.17 4.08
C VAL A 62 5.01 -3.57 3.46
N GLU A 63 6.11 -4.33 3.47
CA GLU A 63 6.12 -5.71 2.96
C GLU A 63 5.17 -6.62 3.76
N GLY A 64 5.13 -6.45 5.08
CA GLY A 64 4.18 -7.15 5.94
C GLY A 64 2.72 -6.85 5.60
N TRP A 65 2.39 -5.59 5.29
CA TRP A 65 1.06 -5.22 4.81
C TRP A 65 0.73 -5.81 3.44
N GLN A 66 1.67 -5.78 2.50
CA GLN A 66 1.46 -6.38 1.18
C GLN A 66 1.20 -7.88 1.26
N THR A 67 1.89 -8.57 2.16
CA THR A 67 1.67 -9.99 2.42
C THR A 67 0.26 -10.23 2.97
N ALA A 68 -0.15 -9.46 3.99
CA ALA A 68 -1.48 -9.56 4.58
C ALA A 68 -2.61 -9.23 3.58
N ASP A 69 -2.43 -8.23 2.72
CA ASP A 69 -3.39 -7.88 1.67
C ASP A 69 -3.49 -8.98 0.61
N CYS A 70 -2.38 -9.63 0.26
CA CYS A 70 -2.37 -10.78 -0.64
C CYS A 70 -3.15 -11.96 -0.04
N ASP A 71 -2.88 -12.29 1.23
CA ASP A 71 -3.58 -13.36 1.95
C ASP A 71 -5.08 -13.07 2.08
N ALA A 72 -5.45 -11.83 2.41
CA ALA A 72 -6.85 -11.41 2.46
C ALA A 72 -7.52 -11.51 1.09
N SER A 73 -6.83 -11.10 0.02
CA SER A 73 -7.32 -11.20 -1.36
C SER A 73 -7.53 -12.66 -1.78
N ALA A 74 -6.61 -13.55 -1.39
CA ALA A 74 -6.73 -14.99 -1.63
C ALA A 74 -7.92 -15.59 -0.86
N ALA A 75 -8.09 -15.23 0.42
CA ALA A 75 -9.21 -15.69 1.25
C ALA A 75 -10.57 -15.24 0.70
N ILE A 76 -10.69 -13.98 0.27
CA ILE A 76 -11.89 -13.45 -0.39
C ILE A 76 -12.16 -14.23 -1.68
N SER A 77 -11.14 -14.43 -2.51
CA SER A 77 -11.26 -15.15 -3.78
C SER A 77 -11.71 -16.60 -3.58
N ALA A 78 -11.32 -17.24 -2.47
CA ALA A 78 -11.73 -18.60 -2.12
C ALA A 78 -13.09 -18.70 -1.42
N GLY A 79 -13.61 -17.61 -0.85
CA GLY A 79 -14.74 -17.64 0.09
C GLY A 79 -16.14 -17.77 -0.53
N ALA A 80 -16.33 -17.50 -1.82
CA ALA A 80 -17.64 -17.55 -2.48
C ALA A 80 -17.53 -18.04 -3.94
N ASP A 81 -18.64 -18.56 -4.50
CA ASP A 81 -18.74 -18.80 -5.95
C ASP A 81 -18.90 -17.47 -6.69
N TRP A 82 -17.77 -16.81 -6.94
CA TRP A 82 -17.73 -15.53 -7.64
C TRP A 82 -18.28 -15.62 -9.08
N ALA A 83 -18.25 -16.80 -9.71
CA ALA A 83 -18.86 -17.00 -11.02
C ALA A 83 -20.38 -17.01 -10.94
N ALA A 84 -20.98 -17.62 -9.90
CA ALA A 84 -22.42 -17.48 -9.63
C ALA A 84 -22.81 -16.03 -9.34
N THR A 85 -22.05 -15.33 -8.50
CA THR A 85 -22.29 -13.90 -8.20
C THR A 85 -22.21 -13.05 -9.47
N SER A 86 -21.20 -13.26 -10.31
CA SER A 86 -21.05 -12.55 -11.58
C SER A 86 -22.25 -12.81 -12.50
N ARG A 87 -22.69 -14.07 -12.65
CA ARG A 87 -23.88 -14.42 -13.44
C ARG A 87 -25.13 -13.71 -12.93
N LEU A 88 -25.33 -13.65 -11.61
CA LEU A 88 -26.47 -12.96 -11.01
C LEU A 88 -26.45 -11.46 -11.34
N VAL A 89 -25.30 -10.80 -11.18
CA VAL A 89 -25.13 -9.37 -11.50
C VAL A 89 -25.38 -9.11 -12.99
N THR A 90 -24.83 -9.93 -13.88
CA THR A 90 -25.05 -9.82 -15.33
C THR A 90 -26.52 -10.06 -15.70
N GLN A 91 -27.18 -11.06 -15.10
CA GLN A 91 -28.59 -11.33 -15.31
C GLN A 91 -29.46 -10.16 -14.83
N HIS A 92 -29.17 -9.62 -13.65
CA HIS A 92 -29.85 -8.45 -13.11
C HIS A 92 -29.70 -7.24 -14.02
N ASN A 93 -28.47 -6.92 -14.44
CA ASN A 93 -28.20 -5.78 -15.32
C ASN A 93 -28.86 -5.95 -16.69
N SER A 94 -28.83 -7.16 -17.27
CA SER A 94 -29.48 -7.43 -18.57
C SER A 94 -31.01 -7.35 -18.47
N TYR A 95 -31.61 -7.77 -17.35
CA TYR A 95 -33.04 -7.62 -17.09
C TYR A 95 -33.47 -6.14 -17.14
N PHE A 96 -32.73 -5.26 -16.46
CA PHE A 96 -33.05 -3.83 -16.45
C PHE A 96 -32.68 -3.11 -17.74
N ALA A 97 -31.59 -3.51 -18.41
CA ALA A 97 -31.24 -2.97 -19.72
C ALA A 97 -32.32 -3.29 -20.78
N ALA A 98 -32.88 -4.50 -20.74
CA ALA A 98 -33.98 -4.90 -21.61
C ALA A 98 -35.32 -4.27 -21.21
N ARG A 99 -35.47 -3.84 -19.96
CA ARG A 99 -36.71 -3.24 -19.42
C ARG A 99 -36.44 -1.95 -18.64
N PRO A 100 -35.98 -0.87 -19.31
CA PRO A 100 -35.60 0.36 -18.62
C PRO A 100 -36.74 0.97 -17.79
N TRP A 101 -37.98 0.78 -18.21
CA TRP A 101 -39.18 1.27 -17.51
C TRP A 101 -39.47 0.55 -16.18
N THR A 102 -38.86 -0.62 -15.95
CA THR A 102 -38.97 -1.35 -14.66
C THR A 102 -37.88 -0.98 -13.67
N ALA A 103 -36.77 -0.40 -14.15
CA ALA A 103 -35.78 0.16 -13.26
C ALA A 103 -36.44 1.32 -12.52
N ARG A 104 -36.50 1.22 -11.19
CA ARG A 104 -36.87 2.38 -10.38
C ARG A 104 -35.84 3.45 -10.72
N GLN A 105 -36.26 4.55 -11.33
CA GLN A 105 -35.41 5.73 -11.44
C GLN A 105 -35.18 6.25 -10.02
N THR A 106 -34.22 5.67 -9.33
CA THR A 106 -33.59 6.36 -8.22
C THR A 106 -32.92 7.55 -8.89
N PHE A 107 -33.48 8.74 -8.70
CA PHE A 107 -32.78 9.99 -8.96
C PHE A 107 -31.57 10.02 -8.01
N LEU A 108 -30.55 9.22 -8.32
CA LEU A 108 -29.25 9.34 -7.71
C LEU A 108 -28.69 10.65 -8.28
N PRO A 109 -28.28 11.60 -7.43
CA PRO A 109 -27.59 12.78 -7.93
C PRO A 109 -26.41 12.28 -8.76
N LYS A 110 -26.19 12.88 -9.94
CA LYS A 110 -25.06 12.55 -10.79
C LYS A 110 -23.77 12.78 -9.98
N VAL A 111 -23.23 11.72 -9.39
CA VAL A 111 -21.87 11.72 -8.82
C VAL A 111 -20.93 11.60 -10.01
N GLY A 112 -20.76 12.71 -10.72
CA GLY A 112 -19.98 12.81 -11.95
C GLY A 112 -19.80 14.25 -12.44
N GLY A 113 -19.97 15.23 -11.54
CA GLY A 113 -19.72 16.66 -11.80
C GLY A 113 -18.40 17.18 -11.23
N TRP A 114 -17.52 16.30 -10.76
CA TRP A 114 -16.21 16.67 -10.21
C TRP A 114 -15.14 15.84 -10.92
N LEU A 115 -14.88 16.18 -12.18
CA LEU A 115 -13.65 15.98 -12.94
C LEU A 115 -13.92 16.40 -14.40
N GLN A 116 -13.95 17.72 -14.60
CA GLN A 116 -13.53 18.41 -15.83
C GLN A 116 -12.62 19.55 -15.42
#